data_AF-A0A850DDY0-F1
#
_entry.id   AF-A0A850DDY0-F1
#
_cell.length_a   1.000
_cell.length_b   1.000
_cell.length_c   1.000
_cell.angle_alpha   90.00
_cell.angle_beta   90.00
_cell.angle_gamma   90.00
#
_symmetry.space_group_name_H-M   'P 1'
#
loop_
_entity.id
_entity.type
_entity.pdbx_description
1 polymer ?
#
loop_
_entity_poly.entity_id
_entity_poly.type
_entity_poly.pdbx_seq_one_letter_code
_entity_poly.pdbx_strand_id
1 'polypeptide(L)' 'MTKTTVYLPAELEIRLDAEAAATGVSEAELIRRGIAMLLAASDRPRSDAPLPVFRSGQSRSADEMDDDIYQHIKQQSARR' A
#
# COMPACT_ATOMS: atom_id res chain seq x y z
N MET A 1 -14.19 -8.20 -11.39
CA MET A 1 -13.66 -7.12 -12.24
C MET A 1 -14.59 -5.93 -12.16
N THR A 2 -14.05 -4.73 -11.99
CA THR A 2 -14.82 -3.48 -11.96
C THR A 2 -14.57 -2.72 -13.25
N LYS A 3 -15.61 -2.19 -13.90
CA LYS A 3 -15.46 -1.38 -15.12
C LYS A 3 -15.09 0.05 -14.72
N THR A 4 -13.99 0.53 -15.27
CA THR A 4 -13.53 1.92 -15.10
C THR A 4 -13.43 2.56 -16.47
N THR A 5 -13.90 3.79 -16.61
CA THR A 5 -13.81 4.58 -17.84
C THR A 5 -12.80 5.70 -17.60
N VAL A 6 -11.89 5.88 -18.54
CA VAL A 6 -10.85 6.91 -18.50
C VAL A 6 -10.82 7.63 -19.84
N TYR A 7 -10.46 8.92 -19.82
CA TYR A 7 -10.19 9.66 -21.04
C TYR A 7 -8.72 9.46 -21.42
N LEU A 8 -8.47 9.09 -22.67
CA LEU A 8 -7.12 9.00 -23.23
C LEU A 8 -6.90 10.15 -24.23
N PRO A 9 -5.76 10.84 -24.16
CA PRO A 9 -5.31 11.69 -25.24
C PRO A 9 -5.18 10.91 -26.55
N ALA A 10 -5.51 11.55 -27.67
CA ALA A 10 -5.57 10.89 -28.98
C ALA A 10 -4.21 10.28 -29.40
N GLU A 11 -3.10 10.94 -29.04
CA GLU A 11 -1.76 10.44 -29.31
C GLU A 11 -1.43 9.15 -28.55
N LEU A 12 -2.01 8.95 -27.37
CA LEU A 12 -1.81 7.73 -26.60
C LEU A 12 -2.64 6.58 -27.17
N GLU A 13 -3.86 6.85 -27.65
CA GLU A 13 -4.69 5.85 -28.30
C GLU A 13 -4.01 5.28 -29.55
N ILE A 14 -3.48 6.14 -30.42
CA ILE A 14 -2.76 5.72 -31.64
C ILE A 14 -1.59 4.79 -31.31
N ARG A 15 -0.84 5.11 -30.25
CA ARG A 15 0.30 4.30 -29.81
C ARG A 15 -0.15 2.97 -29.21
N LEU A 16 -1.25 2.98 -28.47
CA LEU A 16 -1.81 1.78 -27.84
C LEU A 16 -2.32 0.78 -28.90
N ASP A 17 -3.05 1.26 -29.91
CA ASP A 17 -3.54 0.45 -31.02
C ASP A 17 -2.39 -0.17 -31.83
N ALA A 18 -1.35 0.63 -32.13
CA ALA A 18 -0.16 0.14 -32.82
C ALA A 18 0.56 -0.97 -32.03
N GLU A 19 0.71 -0.80 -30.71
CA GLU A 19 1.34 -1.80 -29.85
C GLU A 19 0.46 -3.06 -29.72
N ALA A 20 -0.86 -2.90 -29.61
CA ALA A 20 -1.82 -4.00 -29.58
C ALA A 20 -1.74 -4.85 -30.86
N ALA A 21 -1.71 -4.19 -32.01
CA ALA A 21 -1.56 -4.84 -33.32
C ALA A 21 -0.20 -5.57 -33.45
N ALA A 22 0.89 -4.96 -32.99
CA ALA A 22 2.23 -5.55 -33.07
C ALA A 22 2.40 -6.78 -32.15
N THR A 23 1.76 -6.75 -30.97
CA THR A 23 1.92 -7.79 -29.93
C THR A 23 0.83 -8.86 -29.98
N GLY A 24 -0.28 -8.62 -30.70
CA GLY A 24 -1.42 -9.52 -30.80
C GLY A 24 -2.25 -9.60 -29.52
N VAL A 25 -2.12 -8.64 -28.61
CA VAL A 25 -2.95 -8.55 -27.39
C VAL A 25 -3.92 -7.38 -27.49
N SER A 26 -5.06 -7.48 -26.81
CA SER A 26 -6.04 -6.39 -26.78
C SER A 26 -5.48 -5.15 -26.06
N GLU A 27 -5.88 -3.96 -26.49
CA GLU A 27 -5.58 -2.68 -25.83
C GLU A 27 -5.91 -2.70 -24.33
N ALA A 28 -7.06 -3.28 -23.98
CA ALA A 28 -7.49 -3.41 -22.59
C ALA A 28 -6.52 -4.25 -21.75
N GLU A 29 -5.88 -5.26 -22.35
CA GLU A 29 -4.84 -6.06 -21.68
C GLU A 29 -3.55 -5.26 -21.51
N LEU A 30 -3.13 -4.49 -22.52
CA LEU A 30 -1.99 -3.59 -22.40
C LEU A 30 -2.19 -2.55 -21.30
N ILE A 31 -3.39 -1.95 -21.22
CA ILE A 31 -3.75 -1.01 -20.15
C ILE A 31 -3.64 -1.69 -18.78
N ARG A 32 -4.24 -2.88 -18.62
CA ARG A 32 -4.17 -3.63 -17.35
C ARG A 32 -2.73 -3.95 -16.96
N ARG A 33 -1.92 -4.42 -17.91
CA ARG A 33 -0.49 -4.73 -17.69
C ARG A 33 0.30 -3.50 -17.29
N GLY A 34 0.10 -2.37 -17.98
CA GLY A 34 0.74 -1.10 -17.67
C GLY A 34 0.41 -0.61 -16.27
N ILE A 35 -0.87 -0.65 -15.88
CA ILE A 35 -1.32 -0.30 -14.53
C ILE A 35 -0.68 -1.23 -13.48
N ALA A 36 -0.67 -2.54 -13.72
CA ALA A 36 -0.09 -3.50 -12.79
C ALA A 36 1.42 -3.27 -12.59
N MET A 37 2.15 -3.01 -13.67
CA MET A 37 3.59 -2.69 -13.61
C MET A 37 3.84 -1.39 -12.84
N LEU A 38 3.07 -0.34 -13.11
CA LEU A 38 3.19 0.94 -12.41
C LEU A 38 2.95 0.78 -10.90
N LEU A 39 1.90 0.05 -10.51
CA LEU A 39 1.57 -0.17 -9.11
C LEU A 39 2.59 -1.09 -8.41
N ALA A 40 3.15 -2.07 -9.11
CA ALA A 40 4.19 -2.93 -8.56
C ALA A 40 5.51 -2.18 -8.30
N ALA A 41 5.82 -1.17 -9.12
CA ALA A 41 7.00 -0.32 -8.97
C ALA A 41 6.82 0.86 -8.01
N SER A 42 5.62 1.05 -7.45
CA SER A 42 5.34 2.15 -6.53
C SER A 42 5.92 1.88 -5.15
N ASP A 43 6.72 2.82 -4.62
CA ASP A 43 7.27 2.79 -3.26
C ASP A 43 6.21 3.04 -2.17
N ARG A 44 4.96 3.34 -2.55
CA ARG A 44 3.91 3.57 -1.57
C ARG A 44 3.70 2.29 -0.74
N PRO A 45 3.73 2.38 0.61
CA PRO A 45 3.44 1.23 1.45
C PRO A 45 2.10 0.65 1.03
N ARG A 46 2.08 -0.63 0.66
CA ARG A 46 0.82 -1.28 0.35
C ARG A 46 -0.03 -1.24 1.62
N SER A 47 -1.30 -0.84 1.46
CA SER A 47 -2.22 -0.71 2.60
C SER A 47 -2.51 -2.05 3.30
N ASP A 48 -2.11 -3.17 2.70
CA ASP A 48 -2.22 -4.53 3.23
C ASP A 48 -0.98 -4.96 4.03
N ALA A 49 0.10 -4.16 4.04
CA ALA A 49 1.24 -4.44 4.87
C ALA A 49 0.79 -4.34 6.35
N PRO A 50 0.97 -5.40 7.16
CA PRO A 50 0.62 -5.32 8.56
C PRO A 50 1.43 -4.18 9.19
N LEU A 51 0.73 -3.31 9.91
CA LEU A 51 1.39 -2.26 10.69
C LEU A 51 2.47 -2.91 11.56
N PRO A 52 3.62 -2.24 11.75
CA PRO A 52 4.64 -2.75 12.66
C PRO A 52 4.00 -2.95 14.03
N VAL A 53 3.87 -4.21 14.44
CA VAL A 53 3.36 -4.56 15.75
C VAL A 53 4.52 -4.59 16.73
N PHE A 54 4.41 -3.81 17.80
CA PHE A 54 5.35 -3.89 18.90
C PHE A 54 5.20 -5.25 19.58
N ARG A 55 6.25 -6.08 19.56
CA ARG A 55 6.30 -7.36 20.28
C ARG A 55 7.16 -7.18 21.53
N SER A 56 6.52 -7.06 22.69
CA SER A 56 7.19 -6.94 24.00
C SER A 56 7.91 -8.23 24.44
N GLY A 57 7.68 -9.36 23.76
CA GLY A 57 8.22 -10.68 24.14
C GLY A 57 7.58 -11.28 25.40
N GLN A 58 6.63 -10.58 26.02
CA GLN A 58 5.88 -11.01 27.18
C GLN A 58 4.40 -10.90 26.87
N SER A 59 3.65 -11.98 27.07
CA SER A 59 2.19 -11.94 27.01
C SER A 59 1.71 -11.09 28.18
N ARG A 60 1.31 -9.85 27.90
CA ARG A 60 0.72 -8.93 28.87
C ARG A 60 -0.67 -8.54 28.42
N SER A 61 -1.58 -8.37 29.36
CA SER A 61 -2.89 -7.77 29.09
C SER A 61 -2.71 -6.27 28.77
N ALA A 62 -3.74 -5.67 28.17
CA ALA A 62 -3.76 -4.23 27.95
C ALA A 62 -3.63 -3.45 29.26
N ASP A 63 -4.29 -3.93 30.32
CA ASP A 63 -4.29 -3.30 31.64
C ASP A 63 -2.90 -3.34 32.29
N GLU A 64 -2.20 -4.48 32.19
CA GLU A 64 -0.83 -4.63 32.70
C GLU A 64 0.15 -3.69 31.98
N MET A 65 -0.06 -3.43 30.69
CA MET A 65 0.76 -2.46 29.95
C MET A 65 0.48 -1.02 30.38
N ASP A 66 -0.78 -0.67 30.63
CA ASP A 66 -1.18 0.67 31.05
C ASP A 66 -0.63 1.00 32.45
N ASP A 67 -0.75 0.06 33.38
CA ASP A 67 -0.21 0.19 34.74
C ASP A 67 1.31 0.41 34.74
N ASP A 68 2.05 -0.36 33.94
CA ASP A 68 3.50 -0.23 33.82
C ASP A 68 3.92 1.14 33.25
N ILE A 69 3.21 1.62 32.22
CA ILE A 69 3.43 2.95 31.65
C ILE A 69 3.17 4.03 32.72
N TYR A 70 2.06 3.91 33.45
CA TYR A 70 1.71 4.83 34.52
C TYR A 70 2.79 4.88 35.61
N GLN A 71 3.26 3.73 36.10
CA GLN A 71 4.31 3.68 37.11
C GLN A 71 5.63 4.24 36.60
N HIS A 72 5.99 3.98 35.34
CA HIS A 72 7.21 4.52 34.75
C HIS A 72 7.18 6.05 34.70
N ILE A 73 6.07 6.64 34.23
CA ILE A 73 5.89 8.09 34.16
C ILE A 73 5.93 8.71 35.58
N LYS A 74 5.26 8.07 36.54
CA LYS A 74 5.24 8.52 37.95
C LYS A 74 6.64 8.51 38.58
N GLN A 75 7.46 7.50 38.29
CA GLN A 75 8.83 7.45 38.79
C GLN A 75 9.72 8.52 38.14
N GLN A 76 9.53 8.80 36.85
CA GLN A 76 10.27 9.86 36.17
C GLN A 76 9.91 11.26 36.70
N SER A 77 8.62 11.53 36.95
CA SER A 77 8.18 12.82 37.49
C SER A 77 8.64 13.04 38.92
N ALA A 78 8.73 11.98 39.74
CA ALA A 78 9.25 12.06 41.11
C ALA A 78 10.77 12.29 41.21
N ARG A 79 11.51 12.12 40.10
CA ARG A 79 12.96 12.36 40.01
C ARG A 79 13.32 13.77 39.52
N ARG A 80 12.33 14.58 39.14
CA ARG A 80 12.48 16.01 38.81
C ARG A 80 12.11 16.87 40.01
#